data_AF-A0A962U6V4-F1
#
_entry.id   AF-A0A962U6V4-F1
#
_cell.length_a   1.000
_cell.length_b   1.000
_cell.length_c   1.000
_cell.angle_alpha   90.00
_cell.angle_beta   90.00
_cell.angle_gamma   90.00
#
_symmetry.space_group_name_H-M   'P 1'
#
loop_
_entity.id
_entity.type
_entity.pdbx_description
1 polymer ?
#
loop_
_entity_poly.entity_id
_entity_poly.type
_entity_poly.pdbx_seq_one_letter_code
_entity_poly.pdbx_strand_id
1 'polypeptide(L)'
;MVGALGGRVAEIYPWDLVTMLTVDEAPMLLDIRCPHEFAAAHIDGSINVPRGVLEMAADYGYEETVPPLVAARDERVVVICRSGNRSLLAAATLQRMGYRDVVSLKTGLRGWNDFDQALVSASGSTLHGDAVERMFTSQLTAAQLGPQAVNRHPPSAAH
;
A
#
# COMPACT_ATOMS: atom_id res chain seq x y z
N MET A 1 -17.88 27.43 -0.13
CA MET A 1 -17.25 27.05 1.16
C MET A 1 -16.35 25.86 0.91
N VAL A 2 -15.05 26.07 0.73
CA VAL A 2 -14.08 24.96 0.62
C VAL A 2 -13.59 24.68 2.03
N GLY A 3 -14.20 23.68 2.68
CA GLY A 3 -13.81 23.22 4.00
C GLY A 3 -12.39 22.65 3.98
N ALA A 4 -11.62 22.96 5.00
CA ALA A 4 -10.21 22.58 5.14
C ALA A 4 -10.01 21.05 5.11
N LEU A 5 -9.66 20.50 3.95
CA LEU A 5 -9.14 19.13 3.82
C LEU A 5 -7.63 19.15 4.08
N GLY A 6 -7.28 19.47 5.33
CA GLY A 6 -5.92 19.51 5.87
C GLY A 6 -5.73 18.57 7.07
N GLY A 7 -6.56 17.52 7.17
CA GLY A 7 -6.44 16.51 8.22
C GLY A 7 -5.20 15.64 8.01
N ARG A 8 -4.66 15.09 9.11
CA ARG A 8 -3.71 13.98 9.00
C ARG A 8 -4.45 12.79 8.42
N VAL A 9 -3.86 12.14 7.42
CA VAL A 9 -4.35 10.84 6.93
C VAL A 9 -4.34 9.86 8.09
N ALA A 10 -5.48 9.20 8.33
CA ALA A 10 -5.55 8.13 9.31
C ALA A 10 -4.78 6.90 8.77
N GLU A 11 -4.04 6.25 9.67
CA GLU A 11 -3.34 5.02 9.36
C GLU A 11 -3.99 3.87 10.14
N ILE A 12 -4.15 2.72 9.48
CA ILE A 12 -4.59 1.48 10.10
C ILE A 12 -3.47 0.45 10.00
N TYR A 13 -3.39 -0.47 10.94
CA TYR A 13 -2.42 -1.57 10.92
C TYR A 13 -3.02 -2.81 10.26
N PRO A 14 -2.19 -3.81 9.89
CA PRO A 14 -2.67 -5.05 9.28
C PRO A 14 -3.79 -5.76 10.04
N TRP A 15 -3.71 -5.84 11.37
CA TRP A 15 -4.75 -6.47 12.19
C TRP A 15 -6.10 -5.72 12.17
N ASP A 16 -6.06 -4.39 12.03
CA ASP A 16 -7.27 -3.58 11.87
C ASP A 16 -7.94 -3.91 10.54
N LEU A 17 -7.15 -3.99 9.46
CA LEU A 17 -7.63 -4.36 8.13
C LEU A 17 -8.21 -5.77 8.11
N VAL A 18 -7.56 -6.75 8.73
CA VAL A 18 -8.11 -8.12 8.87
C VAL A 18 -9.51 -8.08 9.47
N THR A 19 -9.70 -7.31 10.54
CA THR A 19 -11.01 -7.16 11.18
C THR A 19 -12.03 -6.54 10.21
N MET A 20 -11.63 -5.50 9.46
CA MET A 20 -12.49 -4.84 8.46
C MET A 20 -12.88 -5.75 7.28
N LEU A 21 -12.08 -6.76 6.95
CA LEU A 21 -12.41 -7.71 5.89
C LEU A 21 -13.41 -8.79 6.32
N THR A 22 -13.71 -8.89 7.62
CA THR A 22 -14.67 -9.88 8.16
C THR A 22 -16.10 -9.35 8.31
N VAL A 23 -16.32 -8.05 8.08
CA VAL A 23 -17.64 -7.42 8.15
C VAL A 23 -18.28 -7.32 6.76
N ASP A 24 -19.62 -7.26 6.70
CA ASP A 24 -20.38 -7.26 5.43
C ASP A 24 -20.06 -6.06 4.52
N GLU A 25 -19.63 -4.93 5.09
CA GLU A 25 -19.19 -3.73 4.36
C GLU A 25 -17.66 -3.64 4.34
N ALA A 26 -17.03 -4.55 3.58
CA ALA A 26 -15.58 -4.54 3.40
C ALA A 26 -15.12 -3.26 2.65
N PRO A 27 -13.98 -2.66 3.05
CA PRO A 27 -13.45 -1.47 2.40
C PRO A 27 -12.92 -1.77 0.99
N MET A 28 -12.87 -0.75 0.13
CA MET A 28 -12.12 -0.83 -1.12
C MET A 28 -10.62 -0.89 -0.84
N LEU A 29 -9.95 -1.90 -1.37
CA LEU A 29 -8.49 -2.04 -1.28
C LEU A 29 -7.82 -1.49 -2.54
N LEU A 30 -7.03 -0.43 -2.37
CA LEU A 30 -6.37 0.27 -3.47
C LEU A 30 -4.84 0.11 -3.38
N ASP A 31 -4.27 -0.75 -4.21
CA ASP A 31 -2.82 -0.94 -4.30
C ASP A 31 -2.21 0.02 -5.32
N ILE A 32 -1.38 0.95 -4.84
CA ILE A 32 -0.74 1.99 -5.67
C ILE A 32 0.68 1.64 -6.15
N ARG A 33 1.12 0.40 -5.95
CA ARG A 33 2.41 -0.09 -6.44
C ARG A 33 2.39 -0.28 -7.96
N CYS A 34 3.57 -0.49 -8.52
CA CYS A 34 3.71 -0.77 -9.94
C CYS A 34 3.02 -2.12 -10.29
N PRO A 35 2.52 -2.30 -11.53
CA PRO A 35 1.78 -3.51 -11.90
C PRO A 35 2.56 -4.82 -11.70
N HIS A 36 3.88 -4.81 -11.90
CA HIS A 36 4.71 -5.98 -11.64
C HIS A 36 4.82 -6.32 -10.14
N GLU A 37 4.87 -5.31 -9.25
CA GLU A 37 4.87 -5.53 -7.79
C GLU A 37 3.53 -6.15 -7.36
N PHE A 38 2.43 -5.66 -7.92
CA PHE A 38 1.07 -6.15 -7.67
C PHE A 38 0.88 -7.58 -8.18
N ALA A 39 1.29 -7.85 -9.43
CA ALA A 39 1.14 -9.15 -10.05
C ALA A 39 1.93 -10.25 -9.33
N ALA A 40 3.07 -9.91 -8.74
CA ALA A 40 3.87 -10.84 -7.95
C ALA A 40 3.16 -11.25 -6.66
N ALA A 41 2.63 -10.29 -5.89
CA ALA A 41 1.88 -10.54 -4.66
C ALA A 41 1.05 -9.30 -4.28
N HIS A 42 -0.22 -9.49 -3.91
CA HIS A 42 -1.11 -8.45 -3.39
C HIS A 42 -2.13 -9.03 -2.40
N ILE A 43 -2.86 -8.17 -1.67
CA ILE A 43 -3.98 -8.61 -0.81
C ILE A 43 -5.16 -8.95 -1.71
N ASP A 44 -5.81 -10.08 -1.46
CA ASP A 44 -6.97 -10.50 -2.23
C ASP A 44 -8.08 -9.43 -2.24
N GLY A 45 -8.77 -9.28 -3.37
CA GLY A 45 -9.77 -8.22 -3.59
C GLY A 45 -9.21 -6.82 -3.85
N SER A 46 -7.88 -6.63 -3.89
CA SER A 46 -7.28 -5.33 -4.23
C SER A 46 -7.41 -4.98 -5.72
N ILE A 47 -7.64 -3.70 -6.00
CA ILE A 47 -7.46 -3.13 -7.35
C ILE A 47 -6.10 -2.45 -7.44
N ASN A 48 -5.43 -2.58 -8.59
CA ASN A 48 -4.15 -1.91 -8.83
C ASN A 48 -4.33 -0.60 -9.60
N VAL A 49 -3.97 0.52 -8.98
CA VAL A 49 -3.92 1.84 -9.61
C VAL A 49 -2.57 2.48 -9.31
N PRO A 50 -1.56 2.33 -10.19
CA PRO A 50 -0.22 2.81 -9.93
C PRO A 50 -0.18 4.28 -9.53
N ARG A 51 0.65 4.64 -8.54
CA ARG A 51 0.70 6.01 -8.01
C ARG A 51 0.79 7.09 -9.09
N GLY A 52 1.55 6.86 -10.16
CA GLY A 52 1.80 7.84 -11.21
C GLY A 52 0.57 8.29 -12.00
N VAL A 53 -0.52 7.52 -11.98
CA VAL A 53 -1.78 7.82 -12.70
C VAL A 53 -2.98 7.99 -11.78
N LEU A 54 -2.77 8.00 -10.46
CA LEU A 54 -3.84 7.95 -9.46
C LEU A 54 -4.86 9.07 -9.63
N GLU A 55 -4.42 10.30 -9.85
CA GLU A 55 -5.28 11.48 -9.98
C GLU A 55 -6.21 11.36 -11.21
N MET A 56 -5.70 10.85 -12.33
CA MET A 56 -6.49 10.63 -13.55
C MET A 56 -7.43 9.44 -13.40
N ALA A 57 -6.96 8.38 -12.74
CA ALA A 57 -7.76 7.18 -12.47
C ALA A 57 -8.92 7.44 -11.50
N ALA A 58 -8.75 8.40 -10.59
CA ALA A 58 -9.71 8.75 -9.54
C ALA A 58 -10.73 9.85 -9.95
N ASP A 59 -10.73 10.25 -11.23
CA ASP A 59 -11.71 11.20 -11.78
C ASP A 59 -12.24 10.74 -13.15
N TYR A 60 -13.35 11.32 -13.60
CA TYR A 60 -13.89 11.03 -14.93
C TYR A 60 -13.20 11.85 -16.02
N GLY A 61 -13.16 11.28 -17.25
CA GLY A 61 -12.72 12.00 -18.45
C GLY A 61 -11.27 11.71 -18.88
N TYR A 62 -10.62 10.72 -18.26
CA TYR A 62 -9.27 10.27 -18.59
C TYR A 62 -9.27 8.85 -19.15
N GLU A 63 -8.27 8.49 -19.95
CA GLU A 63 -8.11 7.11 -20.44
C GLU A 63 -7.84 6.14 -19.28
N GLU A 64 -7.21 6.62 -18.22
CA GLU A 64 -6.85 5.88 -17.02
C GLU A 64 -8.00 5.78 -16.01
N THR A 65 -9.15 6.41 -16.28
CA THR A 65 -10.32 6.40 -15.38
C THR A 65 -10.63 4.98 -14.91
N VAL A 66 -10.72 4.79 -13.59
CA VAL A 66 -11.14 3.53 -12.98
C VAL A 66 -12.52 3.74 -12.35
N PRO A 67 -13.62 3.40 -13.05
CA PRO A 67 -14.97 3.74 -12.59
C PRO A 67 -15.30 3.29 -11.16
N PRO A 68 -14.88 2.10 -10.68
CA PRO A 68 -15.06 1.72 -9.29
C PRO A 68 -14.38 2.69 -8.31
N LEU A 69 -13.15 3.14 -8.60
CA LEU A 69 -12.44 4.08 -7.76
C LEU A 69 -13.16 5.43 -7.71
N VAL A 70 -13.60 5.94 -8.86
CA VAL A 70 -14.35 7.21 -8.92
C VAL A 70 -15.67 7.14 -8.12
N ALA A 71 -16.35 5.99 -8.14
CA ALA A 71 -17.58 5.77 -7.38
C ALA A 71 -17.35 5.68 -5.86
N ALA A 72 -16.16 5.26 -5.41
CA ALA A 72 -15.81 5.04 -4.01
C ALA A 72 -15.51 6.31 -3.19
N ARG A 73 -15.93 7.50 -3.64
CA ARG A 73 -15.68 8.79 -2.93
C ARG A 73 -16.27 8.84 -1.52
N ASP A 74 -17.35 8.11 -1.31
CA ASP A 74 -18.09 8.03 -0.05
C ASP A 74 -17.88 6.70 0.68
N GLU A 75 -17.11 5.80 0.08
CA GLU A 75 -16.75 4.50 0.66
C GLU A 75 -15.41 4.60 1.40
N ARG A 76 -15.14 3.64 2.28
CA ARG A 76 -13.83 3.51 2.91
C ARG A 76 -12.82 2.95 1.91
N VAL A 77 -11.79 3.72 1.61
CA VAL A 77 -10.67 3.32 0.76
C VAL A 77 -9.41 3.10 1.59
N VAL A 78 -8.88 1.88 1.57
CA VAL A 78 -7.61 1.51 2.20
C VAL A 78 -6.51 1.53 1.14
N VAL A 79 -5.61 2.51 1.24
CA VAL A 79 -4.51 2.67 0.29
C VAL A 79 -3.31 1.84 0.73
N ILE A 80 -2.81 1.01 -0.18
CA ILE A 80 -1.75 0.04 0.07
C ILE A 80 -0.54 0.38 -0.80
N CYS A 81 0.64 0.31 -0.20
CA CYS A 81 1.89 0.32 -0.94
C CYS A 81 2.87 -0.68 -0.33
N ARG A 82 4.14 -0.69 -0.75
CA ARG A 82 5.12 -1.66 -0.25
C ARG A 82 5.37 -1.53 1.27
N SER A 83 5.47 -0.31 1.81
CA SER A 83 5.94 -0.07 3.18
C SER A 83 5.17 0.98 3.97
N GLY A 84 4.03 1.48 3.47
CA GLY A 84 3.20 2.52 4.09
C GLY A 84 3.51 3.97 3.69
N ASN A 85 4.73 4.27 3.22
CA ASN A 85 5.13 5.67 2.95
C ASN A 85 4.44 6.27 1.71
N ARG A 86 4.38 5.52 0.60
CA ARG A 86 3.73 6.01 -0.64
C ARG A 86 2.22 6.11 -0.47
N SER A 87 1.63 5.18 0.29
CA SER A 87 0.18 5.12 0.52
C SER A 87 -0.30 6.29 1.37
N LEU A 88 0.48 6.74 2.35
CA LEU A 88 0.16 7.94 3.14
C LEU A 88 0.02 9.18 2.23
N LEU A 89 0.93 9.37 1.28
CA LEU A 89 0.89 10.49 0.34
C LEU A 89 -0.27 10.38 -0.66
N ALA A 90 -0.53 9.17 -1.17
CA ALA A 90 -1.66 8.93 -2.06
C ALA A 90 -3.00 9.14 -1.38
N ALA A 91 -3.16 8.67 -0.14
CA ALA A 91 -4.36 8.89 0.65
C ALA A 91 -4.61 10.39 0.89
N ALA A 92 -3.55 11.16 1.18
CA ALA A 92 -3.66 12.61 1.30
C ALA A 92 -4.12 13.28 -0.02
N THR A 93 -3.63 12.79 -1.17
CA THR A 93 -4.10 13.23 -2.48
C THR A 93 -5.59 12.94 -2.67
N LEU A 94 -6.03 11.70 -2.42
CA LEU A 94 -7.43 11.31 -2.57
C LEU A 94 -8.35 12.12 -1.64
N GLN A 95 -7.94 12.37 -0.40
CA GLN A 95 -8.67 13.26 0.50
C GLN A 95 -8.85 14.65 -0.10
N ARG A 96 -7.79 15.27 -0.66
CA ARG A 96 -7.90 16.58 -1.34
C ARG A 96 -8.78 16.55 -2.59
N MET A 97 -8.87 15.39 -3.25
CA MET A 97 -9.75 15.20 -4.38
C MET A 97 -11.22 15.03 -3.98
N GLY A 98 -11.53 14.89 -2.68
CA GLY A 98 -12.88 14.83 -2.15
C GLY A 98 -13.35 13.45 -1.69
N TYR A 99 -12.43 12.48 -1.56
CA TYR A 99 -12.74 11.21 -0.89
C TYR A 99 -12.88 11.43 0.61
N ARG A 100 -13.98 10.95 1.20
CA ARG A 100 -14.34 11.28 2.59
C ARG A 100 -13.70 10.35 3.62
N ASP A 101 -13.46 9.10 3.26
CA ASP A 101 -12.92 8.08 4.15
C ASP A 101 -11.76 7.33 3.48
N VAL A 102 -10.56 7.90 3.59
CA VAL A 102 -9.34 7.30 3.04
C VAL A 102 -8.34 7.10 4.15
N VAL A 103 -7.85 5.87 4.26
CA VAL A 103 -6.84 5.47 5.24
C VAL A 103 -5.64 4.86 4.54
N SER A 104 -4.46 4.99 5.12
CA SER A 104 -3.25 4.31 4.65
C SER A 104 -3.01 3.05 5.46
N LEU A 105 -2.72 1.92 4.79
CA LEU A 105 -2.23 0.73 5.47
C LEU A 105 -0.80 0.99 5.97
N LYS A 106 -0.66 1.17 7.29
CA LYS A 106 0.61 1.31 7.97
C LYS A 106 1.48 0.09 7.71
N THR A 107 2.79 0.28 7.58
CA THR A 107 3.77 -0.76 7.22
C THR A 107 3.57 -1.41 5.84
N GLY A 108 2.48 -1.09 5.13
CA GLY A 108 2.18 -1.56 3.78
C GLY A 108 2.09 -3.08 3.67
N LEU A 109 2.27 -3.58 2.45
CA LEU A 109 2.23 -5.00 2.15
C LEU A 109 3.34 -5.80 2.85
N ARG A 110 4.48 -5.18 3.14
CA ARG A 110 5.52 -5.80 3.95
C ARG A 110 4.99 -6.15 5.35
N GLY A 111 4.36 -5.20 6.03
CA GLY A 111 3.79 -5.48 7.34
C GLY A 111 2.68 -6.52 7.28
N TRP A 112 1.82 -6.46 6.27
CA TRP A 112 0.81 -7.51 6.03
C TRP A 112 1.45 -8.92 5.99
N ASN A 113 2.54 -9.07 5.24
CA ASN A 113 3.32 -10.30 5.20
C ASN A 113 3.99 -10.65 6.54
N ASP A 114 4.58 -9.67 7.23
CA ASP A 114 5.25 -9.86 8.52
C ASP A 114 4.26 -10.34 9.63
N PHE A 115 2.95 -10.18 9.43
CA PHE A 115 1.89 -10.72 10.30
C PHE A 115 1.26 -12.01 9.75
N ASP A 116 1.97 -12.74 8.88
CA ASP A 116 1.57 -14.02 8.29
C ASP A 116 0.21 -13.98 7.56
N GLN A 117 -0.20 -12.80 7.09
CA GLN A 117 -1.46 -12.68 6.35
C GLN A 117 -1.29 -13.13 4.90
N ALA A 118 -2.33 -13.79 4.39
CA ALA A 118 -2.33 -14.37 3.05
C ALA A 118 -2.17 -13.28 1.97
N LEU A 119 -1.38 -13.60 0.95
CA LEU A 119 -1.25 -12.81 -0.27
C LEU A 119 -1.64 -13.67 -1.47
N VAL A 120 -2.00 -13.05 -2.58
CA VAL A 120 -2.31 -13.73 -3.83
C VAL A 120 -1.44 -13.19 -4.95
N SER A 121 -1.07 -14.06 -5.89
CA SER A 121 -0.46 -13.65 -7.16
C SER A 121 -1.54 -13.23 -8.17
N ALA A 122 -1.12 -12.67 -9.31
CA ALA A 122 -2.03 -12.41 -10.44
C ALA A 122 -2.75 -13.68 -10.97
N SER A 123 -2.21 -14.87 -10.71
CA SER A 123 -2.86 -16.14 -11.07
C SER A 123 -3.86 -16.63 -10.02
N GLY A 124 -4.11 -15.85 -8.96
CA GLY A 124 -5.00 -16.21 -7.86
C GLY A 124 -4.42 -17.27 -6.91
N SER A 125 -3.12 -17.59 -7.03
CA SER A 125 -2.47 -18.56 -6.16
C SER A 125 -2.13 -17.90 -4.83
N THR A 126 -2.60 -18.50 -3.73
CA THR A 126 -2.26 -18.02 -2.38
C THR A 126 -0.78 -18.24 -2.10
N LEU A 127 -0.11 -17.20 -1.63
CA LEU A 127 1.29 -17.16 -1.27
C LEU A 127 1.41 -17.05 0.26
N HIS A 128 2.27 -17.88 0.84
CA HIS A 128 2.57 -17.90 2.27
C HIS A 128 4.09 -18.00 2.51
N GLY A 129 4.56 -17.44 3.62
CA GLY A 129 5.91 -17.66 4.17
C GLY A 129 7.07 -17.12 3.32
N ASP A 130 8.20 -17.82 3.38
CA ASP A 130 9.53 -17.45 2.87
C ASP A 130 9.57 -16.99 1.39
N ALA A 131 8.65 -17.50 0.56
CA ALA A 131 8.59 -17.16 -0.87
C ALA A 131 8.32 -15.67 -1.10
N VAL A 132 7.57 -15.04 -0.18
CA VAL A 132 7.19 -13.63 -0.28
C VAL A 132 8.19 -12.72 0.44
N GLU A 133 8.83 -13.17 1.52
CA GLU A 133 9.82 -12.37 2.27
C GLU A 133 10.95 -11.85 1.38
N ARG A 134 11.42 -12.67 0.43
CA ARG A 134 12.46 -12.27 -0.54
C ARG A 134 12.02 -11.12 -1.45
N MET A 135 10.72 -11.02 -1.76
CA MET A 135 10.16 -9.94 -2.57
C MET A 135 10.21 -8.59 -1.84
N PHE A 136 10.19 -8.61 -0.51
CA PHE A 136 10.20 -7.40 0.31
C PHE A 136 11.57 -7.05 0.88
N THR A 137 12.59 -7.86 0.67
CA THR A 137 13.95 -7.60 1.15
C THR A 137 14.61 -6.49 0.34
N SER A 138 15.00 -5.40 1.01
CA SER A 138 15.72 -4.29 0.36
C SER A 138 17.18 -4.65 0.13
N GLN A 139 17.63 -4.56 -1.12
CA GLN A 139 19.04 -4.73 -1.51
C GLN A 139 19.64 -3.35 -1.80
N LEU A 140 20.15 -2.68 -0.77
CA LEU A 140 20.82 -1.39 -0.92
C LEU A 140 22.29 -1.61 -1.28
N THR A 141 22.78 -0.89 -2.28
CA THR A 141 24.20 -0.84 -2.63
C THR A 141 24.98 0.05 -1.65
N ALA A 142 26.31 -0.10 -1.62
CA ALA A 142 27.18 0.73 -0.79
C ALA A 142 26.99 2.23 -1.07
N ALA A 143 26.77 2.63 -2.33
CA ALA A 143 26.49 4.01 -2.69
C ALA A 143 25.14 4.52 -2.13
N GLN A 144 24.12 3.64 -2.05
CA GLN A 144 22.79 3.98 -1.53
C GLN A 144 22.74 4.05 0.00
N LEU A 145 23.62 3.34 0.71
CA LEU A 145 23.70 3.39 2.17
C LEU A 145 24.33 4.69 2.69
N GLY A 146 24.91 5.50 1.79
CA GLY A 146 25.60 6.74 2.12
C GLY A 146 26.95 6.53 2.84
N PRO A 147 27.76 7.59 2.98
CA PRO A 147 29.13 7.49 3.47
C PRO A 147 29.24 7.01 4.94
N GLN A 148 28.17 7.08 5.73
CA GLN A 148 28.20 6.69 7.15
C GLN A 148 27.90 5.20 7.42
N ALA A 149 27.41 4.46 6.43
CA ALA A 149 27.06 3.05 6.63
C ALA A 149 28.22 2.08 6.33
N VAL A 150 29.22 2.53 5.56
CA VAL A 150 30.42 1.73 5.21
C VAL A 150 31.33 1.46 6.43
N ASN A 151 31.17 2.22 7.52
CA ASN A 151 32.02 2.10 8.72
C ASN A 151 31.42 1.30 9.88
N ARG A 152 30.31 0.59 9.66
CA ARG A 152 29.83 -0.38 10.66
C ARG A 152 30.59 -1.68 10.48
N HIS A 153 31.67 -1.83 11.24
CA HIS A 153 32.31 -3.12 11.47
C HIS A 153 31.24 -4.17 11.81
N PRO A 154 31.28 -5.40 11.27
CA PRO A 154 30.46 -6.47 11.82
C PRO A 154 30.79 -6.63 13.31
N PRO A 155 29.83 -7.02 14.17
CA PRO A 155 30.16 -7.35 15.55
C PRO A 155 31.23 -8.45 15.52
N SER A 156 32.37 -8.15 16.14
CA SER A 156 33.39 -9.15 16.45
C SER A 156 32.69 -10.32 17.13
N ALA A 157 32.76 -11.50 16.52
CA ALA A 157 32.42 -12.74 17.18
C ALA A 157 33.36 -12.89 18.38
N ALA A 158 32.88 -12.48 19.56
CA ALA A 158 33.56 -12.69 20.82
C ALA A 158 33.22 -14.11 21.30
N HIS A 159 34.23 -14.96 21.13
CA HIS A 159 34.61 -16.17 21.88
C HIS A 159 33.58 -17.29 22.11
#